data_AF-A0A8T1XZB8-F1
#
_entry.id   AF-A0A8T1XZB8-F1
#
_cell.length_a   1.000
_cell.length_b   1.000
_cell.length_c   1.000
_cell.angle_alpha   90.00
_cell.angle_beta   90.00
_cell.angle_gamma   90.00
#
_symmetry.space_group_name_H-M   'P 1'
#
loop_
_entity.id
_entity.type
_entity.pdbx_description
1 polymer ?
#
loop_
_entity_poly.entity_id
_entity_poly.type
_entity_poly.pdbx_seq_one_letter_code
_entity_poly.pdbx_strand_id
1 'polypeptide(L)'
;MKTVLLLSSSWDLYSAFADPLRVTPNGPTSEFKTPVSSTHVSCFPRKVRCFAYLGSGGHLIGSWDLHTQKHTPMLQKLLFQNLPGLKKTKREILDSCFTSEHLVESQSTGETFLVKLYKKTEINYAGVAKMETEAFTVFKLDEEGNTVYTKDIGDLCIFLSNSEPFSVSASSFPGMESNYVYIFDFNERAYFHLPGSRSGRHFSTFSAPYHIPPQIINK
;
A
#
# COMPACT_ATOMS: atom_id res chain seq x y z
N MET A 1 -5.93 -20.74 -27.59
CA MET A 1 -4.85 -19.74 -27.41
C MET A 1 -5.45 -18.48 -26.82
N LYS A 2 -5.10 -18.12 -25.59
CA LYS A 2 -5.46 -16.83 -24.99
C LYS A 2 -4.17 -16.01 -24.87
N THR A 3 -4.11 -14.92 -25.61
CA THR A 3 -3.02 -13.95 -25.59
C THR A 3 -3.08 -13.17 -24.28
N VAL A 4 -1.99 -13.20 -23.51
CA VAL A 4 -1.78 -12.32 -22.35
C VAL A 4 -1.01 -11.10 -22.84
N LEU A 5 -1.63 -9.93 -22.74
CA LEU A 5 -0.97 -8.65 -23.03
C LEU A 5 -0.22 -8.20 -21.76
N LEU A 6 1.11 -8.26 -21.82
CA LEU A 6 1.99 -7.58 -20.87
C LEU A 6 2.21 -6.15 -21.37
N LEU A 7 1.70 -5.15 -20.65
CA LEU A 7 2.06 -3.76 -20.89
C LEU A 7 3.34 -3.46 -20.10
N SER A 8 4.47 -3.37 -20.81
CA SER A 8 5.70 -2.78 -20.28
C SER A 8 5.60 -1.26 -20.39
N SER A 9 5.82 -0.54 -19.29
CA SER A 9 5.99 0.91 -19.33
C SER A 9 7.39 1.30 -18.83
N SER A 10 8.23 1.72 -19.76
CA SER A 10 9.49 2.44 -19.54
C SER A 10 9.28 3.87 -20.01
N TRP A 11 9.17 4.88 -19.12
CA TRP A 11 9.32 6.30 -19.48
C TRP A 11 9.82 7.16 -18.30
N ASP A 12 10.57 8.20 -18.66
CA ASP A 12 11.49 9.04 -17.89
C ASP A 12 10.88 9.94 -16.79
N LEU A 13 11.63 10.08 -15.69
CA LEU A 13 11.21 10.66 -14.39
C LEU A 13 11.28 12.21 -14.27
N TYR A 14 11.53 12.98 -15.33
CA TYR A 14 12.00 14.37 -15.17
C TYR A 14 11.03 15.52 -15.51
N SER A 15 9.76 15.28 -15.85
CA SER A 15 8.91 16.38 -16.41
C SER A 15 7.58 16.67 -15.71
N ALA A 16 7.23 16.04 -14.58
CA ALA A 16 5.86 16.13 -14.05
C ALA A 16 5.64 17.07 -12.84
N PHE A 17 6.61 17.90 -12.45
CA PHE A 17 6.40 18.90 -11.39
C PHE A 17 6.05 20.27 -11.98
N ALA A 18 4.74 20.55 -12.10
CA ALA A 18 4.22 21.91 -12.23
C ALA A 18 3.04 22.11 -11.26
N ASP A 19 3.15 23.17 -10.48
CA ASP A 19 2.33 23.60 -9.35
C ASP A 19 0.83 23.83 -9.71
N PRO A 20 -0.16 23.25 -9.00
CA PRO A 20 -1.58 23.38 -9.37
C PRO A 20 -2.24 24.73 -9.04
N LEU A 21 -1.52 25.72 -8.50
CA LEU A 21 -2.12 26.95 -7.97
C LEU A 21 -2.47 28.05 -8.99
N ARG A 22 -2.67 27.72 -10.28
CA ARG A 22 -3.24 28.67 -11.26
C ARG A 22 -4.34 28.03 -12.09
N VAL A 23 -5.58 28.14 -11.62
CA VAL A 23 -6.76 27.95 -12.47
C VAL A 23 -7.60 29.22 -12.39
N THR A 24 -7.71 29.93 -13.52
CA THR A 24 -8.60 31.07 -13.74
C THR A 24 -10.03 30.59 -14.03
N PRO A 25 -11.08 31.42 -13.79
CA PRO A 25 -12.43 30.90 -13.55
C PRO A 25 -13.24 30.48 -14.79
N ASN A 26 -12.73 30.62 -16.02
CA ASN A 26 -13.54 30.46 -17.23
C ASN A 26 -12.85 29.57 -18.26
N GLY A 27 -13.22 28.29 -18.31
CA GLY A 27 -12.86 27.31 -19.34
C GLY A 27 -13.79 26.09 -19.27
N PRO A 28 -14.06 25.38 -20.38
CA PRO A 28 -15.09 24.36 -20.45
C PRO A 28 -14.75 23.16 -19.56
N THR A 29 -15.81 22.49 -19.10
CA THR A 29 -15.85 21.30 -18.24
C THR A 29 -14.67 20.37 -18.50
N SER A 30 -13.75 20.26 -17.55
CA SER A 30 -12.64 19.33 -17.63
C SER A 30 -13.14 17.91 -17.45
N GLU A 31 -13.05 17.11 -18.52
CA GLU A 31 -13.02 15.65 -18.39
C GLU A 31 -11.88 15.29 -17.43
N PHE A 32 -12.21 14.62 -16.33
CA PHE A 32 -11.24 14.14 -15.36
C PHE A 32 -10.43 13.00 -16.01
N LYS A 33 -9.33 13.35 -16.68
CA LYS A 33 -8.30 12.38 -17.04
C LYS A 33 -7.73 11.83 -15.73
N THR A 34 -7.76 10.51 -15.59
CA THR A 34 -7.20 9.74 -14.47
C THR A 34 -5.88 10.36 -13.99
N PRO A 35 -5.75 10.72 -12.69
CA PRO A 35 -4.47 11.17 -12.17
C PRO A 35 -3.46 10.02 -12.25
N VAL A 36 -2.34 10.23 -12.94
CA VAL A 36 -1.25 9.25 -13.13
C VAL A 36 -0.37 9.19 -11.87
N SER A 37 -1.02 8.90 -10.73
CA SER A 37 -0.35 8.52 -9.49
C SER A 37 -1.36 7.74 -8.63
N SER A 38 -1.79 6.58 -9.15
CA SER A 38 -2.45 5.58 -8.30
C SER A 38 -1.38 4.61 -7.82
N THR A 39 -0.99 4.74 -6.56
CA THR A 39 -0.18 3.74 -5.87
C THR A 39 -1.11 2.56 -5.56
N HIS A 40 -1.04 1.53 -6.41
CA HIS A 40 -1.70 0.22 -6.31
C HIS A 40 -3.24 0.19 -6.47
N VAL A 41 -3.70 -0.68 -7.38
CA VAL A 41 -5.11 -1.04 -7.59
C VAL A 41 -5.33 -2.40 -6.93
N SER A 42 -6.34 -2.52 -6.08
CA SER A 42 -6.70 -3.79 -5.42
C SER A 42 -8.15 -4.16 -5.73
N CYS A 43 -8.41 -5.45 -5.97
CA CYS A 43 -9.74 -5.98 -6.27
C CYS A 43 -10.26 -6.77 -5.06
N PHE A 44 -11.38 -6.35 -4.49
CA PHE A 44 -11.95 -6.95 -3.28
C PHE A 44 -12.85 -8.14 -3.62
N PRO A 45 -12.56 -9.40 -3.22
CA PRO A 45 -13.38 -10.54 -3.61
C PRO A 45 -14.62 -10.75 -2.73
N ARG A 46 -14.69 -10.21 -1.50
CA ARG A 46 -15.77 -10.55 -0.55
C ARG A 46 -16.87 -9.50 -0.36
N LYS A 47 -16.61 -8.22 -0.65
CA LYS A 47 -17.60 -7.15 -0.55
C LYS A 47 -17.69 -6.39 -1.87
N VAL A 48 -18.53 -6.91 -2.76
CA VAL A 48 -18.82 -6.35 -4.09
C VAL A 48 -17.60 -6.44 -5.03
N ARG A 49 -17.82 -6.80 -6.30
CA ARG A 49 -16.78 -6.74 -7.34
C ARG A 49 -16.50 -5.27 -7.66
N CYS A 50 -15.90 -4.57 -6.71
CA CYS A 50 -15.47 -3.19 -6.81
C CYS A 50 -13.96 -3.14 -6.97
N PHE A 51 -13.47 -2.41 -7.97
CA PHE A 51 -12.07 -1.99 -7.98
C PHE A 51 -11.93 -0.86 -6.99
N ALA A 52 -10.96 -0.94 -6.07
CA ALA A 52 -10.59 0.21 -5.27
C ALA A 52 -9.12 0.59 -5.48
N TYR A 53 -8.86 1.88 -5.41
CA TYR A 53 -7.53 2.45 -5.50
C TYR A 53 -7.39 3.58 -4.50
N LEU A 54 -6.16 3.77 -4.02
CA LEU A 54 -5.82 4.89 -3.16
C LEU A 54 -5.41 6.10 -4.00
N GLY A 55 -5.89 7.27 -3.63
CA GLY A 55 -5.29 8.51 -4.07
C GLY A 55 -3.91 8.70 -3.43
N SER A 56 -3.03 9.45 -4.10
CA SER A 56 -1.73 9.84 -3.55
C SER A 56 -1.87 10.39 -2.12
N GLY A 57 -1.04 9.90 -1.20
CA GLY A 57 -1.12 10.25 0.22
C GLY A 57 -2.17 9.45 1.00
N GLY A 58 -2.92 8.53 0.38
CA GLY A 58 -3.83 7.60 1.04
C GLY A 58 -4.99 8.25 1.81
N HIS A 59 -5.40 9.47 1.44
CA HIS A 59 -6.52 10.18 2.09
C HIS A 59 -7.87 9.98 1.39
N LEU A 60 -7.85 9.40 0.20
CA LEU A 60 -9.03 9.14 -0.63
C LEU A 60 -8.97 7.71 -1.11
N ILE A 61 -10.11 7.01 -1.08
CA ILE A 61 -10.33 5.77 -1.80
C ILE A 61 -11.30 6.05 -2.92
N GLY A 62 -10.91 5.72 -4.14
CA GLY A 62 -11.84 5.57 -5.25
C GLY A 62 -12.30 4.13 -5.32
N SER A 63 -13.59 3.90 -5.45
CA SER A 63 -14.17 2.58 -5.68
C SER A 63 -15.09 2.59 -6.89
N TRP A 64 -15.14 1.47 -7.61
CA TRP A 64 -15.96 1.34 -8.81
C TRP A 64 -16.74 0.04 -8.82
N ASP A 65 -18.06 0.13 -8.74
CA ASP A 65 -18.94 -1.04 -8.85
C ASP A 65 -19.12 -1.46 -10.32
N LEU A 66 -18.56 -2.62 -10.67
CA LEU A 66 -18.60 -3.19 -12.01
C LEU A 66 -20.00 -3.63 -12.47
N HIS A 67 -20.97 -3.75 -11.55
CA HIS A 67 -22.34 -4.16 -11.89
C HIS A 67 -23.25 -2.97 -12.19
N THR A 68 -22.85 -1.76 -11.79
CA THR A 68 -23.60 -0.55 -12.10
C THR A 68 -23.12 0.04 -13.42
N GLN A 69 -24.04 0.48 -14.27
CA GLN A 69 -23.70 1.28 -15.47
C GLN A 69 -23.20 2.70 -15.11
N LYS A 70 -22.84 2.94 -13.84
CA LYS A 70 -22.35 4.23 -13.39
C LYS A 70 -20.89 4.33 -13.79
N HIS A 71 -20.62 5.23 -14.73
CA HIS A 71 -19.27 5.54 -15.19
C HIS A 71 -18.51 6.53 -14.28
N THR A 72 -18.93 6.67 -13.03
CA THR A 72 -18.31 7.60 -12.08
C THR A 72 -17.85 6.81 -10.86
N PRO A 73 -16.56 6.89 -10.48
CA PRO A 73 -16.07 6.22 -9.29
C PRO A 73 -16.69 6.87 -8.05
N MET A 74 -17.03 6.05 -7.07
CA MET A 74 -17.36 6.53 -5.73
C MET A 74 -16.08 6.93 -5.03
N LEU A 75 -15.92 8.24 -4.77
CA LEU A 75 -14.81 8.76 -3.99
C LEU A 75 -15.22 8.86 -2.52
N GLN A 76 -14.46 8.20 -1.66
CA GLN A 76 -14.64 8.24 -0.22
C GLN A 76 -13.39 8.84 0.43
N LYS A 77 -13.59 9.77 1.35
CA LYS A 77 -12.51 10.37 2.13
C LYS A 77 -12.22 9.52 3.36
N LEU A 78 -10.95 9.20 3.56
CA LEU A 78 -10.49 8.47 4.73
C LEU A 78 -10.26 9.41 5.90
N LEU A 79 -10.87 9.07 7.05
CA LEU A 79 -10.76 9.84 8.28
C LEU A 79 -9.82 9.12 9.26
N PHE A 80 -8.66 9.71 9.50
CA PHE A 80 -7.62 9.11 10.34
C PHE A 80 -7.88 9.37 11.83
N GLN A 81 -8.01 8.29 12.59
CA GLN A 81 -8.29 8.31 14.02
C GLN A 81 -7.16 7.64 14.81
N ASN A 82 -7.02 8.05 16.08
CA ASN A 82 -6.01 7.52 17.00
C ASN A 82 -4.58 7.59 16.46
N LEU A 83 -4.29 8.63 15.67
CA LEU A 83 -2.96 8.86 15.13
C LEU A 83 -1.93 8.79 16.27
N PRO A 84 -0.83 8.04 16.09
CA PRO A 84 0.18 7.95 17.13
C PRO A 84 0.69 9.36 17.44
N GLY A 85 0.80 9.69 18.72
CA GLY A 85 1.41 10.94 19.18
C GLY A 85 2.89 10.99 18.80
N LEU A 86 3.19 11.31 17.54
CA LEU A 86 4.55 11.39 17.05
C LEU A 86 5.23 12.63 17.63
N LYS A 87 6.38 12.44 18.27
CA LYS A 87 7.27 13.53 18.66
C LYS A 87 7.70 14.32 17.42
N LYS A 88 7.95 15.62 17.57
CA LYS A 88 8.35 16.52 16.46
C LYS A 88 9.48 15.96 15.61
N THR A 89 10.55 15.47 16.24
CA THR A 89 11.70 14.86 15.56
C THR A 89 11.32 13.64 14.72
N LYS A 90 10.41 12.80 15.20
CA LYS A 90 9.93 11.64 14.45
C LYS A 90 9.07 12.06 13.26
N ARG A 91 8.29 13.14 13.39
CA ARG A 91 7.54 13.70 12.25
C ARG A 91 8.47 14.20 11.16
N GLU A 92 9.48 14.99 11.53
CA GLU A 92 10.49 15.50 10.60
C GLU A 92 11.21 14.38 9.84
N ILE A 93 11.53 13.26 10.52
CA ILE A 93 12.10 12.07 9.88
C ILE A 93 11.13 11.50 8.84
N LEU A 94 9.86 11.27 9.21
CA LEU A 94 8.86 10.70 8.30
C LEU A 94 8.54 11.63 7.13
N ASP A 95 8.50 12.94 7.35
CA ASP A 95 8.25 13.95 6.31
C ASP A 95 9.38 13.98 5.26
N SER A 96 10.59 13.56 5.64
CA SER A 96 11.72 13.40 4.71
C SER A 96 11.73 12.07 3.94
N CYS A 97 10.84 11.14 4.29
CA CYS A 97 10.79 9.81 3.68
C CYS A 97 9.93 9.78 2.42
N PHE A 98 10.31 8.90 1.49
CA PHE A 98 9.41 8.43 0.45
C PHE A 98 8.31 7.59 1.08
N THR A 99 7.06 8.01 0.93
CA THR A 99 5.91 7.29 1.47
C THR A 99 5.22 6.53 0.36
N SER A 100 4.91 5.26 0.61
CA SER A 100 4.04 4.45 -0.25
C SER A 100 2.86 3.93 0.54
N GLU A 101 1.71 3.83 -0.11
CA GLU A 101 0.47 3.34 0.49
C GLU A 101 0.02 2.02 -0.14
N HIS A 102 -0.39 1.09 0.71
CA HIS A 102 -0.81 -0.25 0.33
C HIS A 102 -2.15 -0.56 0.99
N LEU A 103 -3.15 -0.84 0.16
CA LEU A 103 -4.45 -1.32 0.63
C LEU A 103 -4.43 -2.85 0.64
N VAL A 104 -4.76 -3.47 1.76
CA VAL A 104 -4.61 -4.92 1.96
C VAL A 104 -5.90 -5.48 2.55
N GLU A 105 -6.55 -6.38 1.83
CA GLU A 105 -7.69 -7.14 2.35
C GLU A 105 -7.24 -8.51 2.89
N SER A 106 -7.73 -8.85 4.07
CA SER A 106 -7.67 -10.21 4.60
C SER A 106 -8.84 -11.00 4.04
N GLN A 107 -8.55 -11.95 3.15
CA GLN A 107 -9.61 -12.83 2.62
C GLN A 107 -10.25 -13.68 3.73
N SER A 108 -9.47 -14.08 4.74
CA SER A 108 -9.93 -14.89 5.87
C SER A 108 -10.95 -14.17 6.74
N THR A 109 -10.70 -12.90 7.07
CA THR A 109 -11.53 -12.15 8.04
C THR A 109 -12.44 -11.10 7.39
N GLY A 110 -12.18 -10.73 6.13
CA GLY A 110 -12.88 -9.64 5.43
C GLY A 110 -12.47 -8.25 5.94
N GLU A 111 -11.43 -8.15 6.77
CA GLU A 111 -10.89 -6.89 7.26
C GLU A 111 -9.96 -6.26 6.22
N THR A 112 -10.02 -4.94 6.11
CA THR A 112 -9.16 -4.16 5.21
C THR A 112 -8.21 -3.29 6.02
N PHE A 113 -6.96 -3.25 5.60
CA PHE A 113 -5.91 -2.47 6.22
C PHE A 113 -5.27 -1.52 5.21
N LEU A 114 -4.99 -0.30 5.63
CA LEU A 114 -4.12 0.63 4.92
C LEU A 114 -2.75 0.61 5.60
N VAL A 115 -1.72 0.25 4.86
CA VAL A 115 -0.33 0.29 5.33
C VAL A 115 0.39 1.45 4.64
N LYS A 116 0.83 2.43 5.42
CA LYS A 116 1.76 3.45 4.94
C LYS A 116 3.18 3.03 5.28
N LEU A 117 4.03 2.94 4.27
CA LEU A 117 5.42 2.53 4.37
C LEU A 117 6.33 3.70 4.04
N TYR A 118 7.22 4.04 4.96
CA TYR A 118 8.14 5.17 4.89
C TYR A 118 9.55 4.65 4.63
N LYS A 119 10.12 5.02 3.50
CA LYS A 119 11.46 4.59 3.07
C LYS A 119 12.39 5.77 2.87
N LYS A 120 13.68 5.53 3.10
CA LYS A 120 14.73 6.52 2.89
C LYS A 120 15.87 5.91 2.11
N THR A 121 16.53 6.75 1.30
CA THR A 121 17.78 6.38 0.66
C THR A 121 18.92 6.52 1.66
N GLU A 122 19.64 5.43 1.93
CA GLU A 122 20.88 5.43 2.68
C GLU A 122 22.05 5.04 1.77
N ILE A 123 23.19 5.71 1.95
CA ILE A 123 24.43 5.39 1.23
C ILE A 123 25.27 4.53 2.17
N ASN A 124 25.58 3.30 1.76
CA ASN A 124 26.43 2.43 2.56
C ASN A 124 27.92 2.81 2.42
N TYR A 125 28.78 2.16 3.22
CA TYR A 125 30.23 2.40 3.21
C TYR A 125 30.92 2.18 1.84
N ALA A 126 30.29 1.42 0.94
CA ALA A 126 30.78 1.19 -0.42
C ALA A 126 30.28 2.25 -1.42
N GLY A 127 29.58 3.30 -0.96
CA GLY A 127 29.05 4.37 -1.81
C GLY A 127 27.79 3.97 -2.60
N VAL A 128 27.19 2.82 -2.31
CA VAL A 128 25.98 2.35 -3.01
C VAL A 128 24.74 2.83 -2.27
N ALA A 129 23.87 3.54 -2.99
CA ALA A 129 22.56 3.96 -2.49
C ALA A 129 21.61 2.76 -2.37
N LYS A 130 21.01 2.59 -1.19
CA LYS A 130 20.00 1.59 -0.88
C LYS A 130 18.74 2.28 -0.35
N MET A 131 17.59 1.81 -0.80
CA MET A 131 16.30 2.22 -0.23
C MET A 131 15.96 1.28 0.91
N GLU A 132 15.79 1.82 2.12
CA GLU A 132 15.52 1.05 3.33
C GLU A 132 14.24 1.54 4.02
N THR A 133 13.55 0.61 4.68
CA THR A 133 12.38 0.92 5.49
C THR A 133 12.79 1.61 6.79
N GLU A 134 12.37 2.87 6.94
CA GLU A 134 12.55 3.68 8.14
C GLU A 134 11.41 3.44 9.14
N ALA A 135 10.18 3.41 8.65
CA ALA A 135 9.00 3.18 9.47
C ALA A 135 7.82 2.67 8.64
N PHE A 136 6.80 2.19 9.33
CA PHE A 136 5.49 1.95 8.73
C PHE A 136 4.39 2.22 9.75
N THR A 137 3.17 2.41 9.25
CA THR A 137 1.95 2.51 10.06
C THR A 137 0.86 1.69 9.44
N VAL A 138 0.04 1.05 10.28
CA VAL A 138 -1.09 0.25 9.86
C VAL A 138 -2.36 0.88 10.41
N PHE A 139 -3.34 1.03 9.54
CA PHE A 139 -4.67 1.49 9.86
C PHE A 139 -5.66 0.41 9.50
N LYS A 140 -6.58 0.09 10.40
CA LYS A 140 -7.74 -0.74 10.09
C LYS A 140 -8.85 0.14 9.54
N LEU A 141 -9.46 -0.29 8.44
CA LEU A 141 -10.57 0.41 7.81
C LEU A 141 -11.89 -0.18 8.30
N ASP A 142 -12.85 0.68 8.59
CA ASP A 142 -14.25 0.29 8.75
C ASP A 142 -15.06 0.57 7.47
N GLU A 143 -16.34 0.23 7.49
CA GLU A 143 -17.23 0.32 6.32
C GLU A 143 -17.58 1.77 5.99
N GLU A 144 -17.51 2.66 6.98
CA GLU A 144 -17.80 4.08 6.87
C GLU A 144 -16.60 4.89 6.36
N GLY A 145 -15.42 4.27 6.23
CA GLY A 145 -14.19 4.89 5.73
C GLY A 145 -13.37 5.58 6.82
N ASN A 146 -13.64 5.27 8.09
CA ASN A 146 -12.72 5.62 9.15
C ASN A 146 -11.49 4.69 9.09
N THR A 147 -10.35 5.30 9.36
CA THR A 147 -9.04 4.64 9.37
C THR A 147 -8.47 4.76 10.77
N VAL A 148 -8.53 3.67 11.53
CA VAL A 148 -8.09 3.64 12.92
C VAL A 148 -6.69 3.07 12.98
N TYR A 149 -5.74 3.84 13.52
CA TYR A 149 -4.39 3.34 13.74
C TYR A 149 -4.41 2.10 14.64
N THR A 150 -3.67 1.06 14.26
CA THR A 150 -3.56 -0.17 15.05
C THR A 150 -2.12 -0.67 15.15
N LYS A 151 -1.82 -1.32 16.28
CA LYS A 151 -0.62 -2.14 16.50
C LYS A 151 -0.95 -3.62 16.67
N ASP A 152 -2.18 -3.98 16.35
CA ASP A 152 -2.71 -5.32 16.47
C ASP A 152 -3.64 -5.62 15.30
N ILE A 153 -3.21 -6.56 14.45
CA ILE A 153 -4.01 -7.13 13.36
C ILE A 153 -4.49 -8.56 13.72
N GLY A 154 -4.33 -8.97 14.97
CA GLY A 154 -4.75 -10.28 15.46
C GLY A 154 -3.92 -11.42 14.86
N ASP A 155 -4.59 -12.50 14.46
CA ASP A 155 -3.99 -13.69 13.84
C ASP A 155 -3.46 -13.44 12.42
N LEU A 156 -3.39 -12.20 11.93
CA LEU A 156 -3.03 -11.92 10.55
C LEU A 156 -1.54 -11.65 10.34
N CYS A 157 -1.09 -11.92 9.12
CA CYS A 157 0.19 -11.47 8.57
C CYS A 157 -0.06 -10.70 7.27
N ILE A 158 0.54 -9.52 7.15
CA ILE A 158 0.48 -8.71 5.92
C ILE A 158 1.78 -8.89 5.14
N PHE A 159 1.67 -9.07 3.82
CA PHE A 159 2.80 -9.21 2.91
C PHE A 159 2.81 -8.05 1.92
N LEU A 160 3.90 -7.28 1.94
CA LEU A 160 4.18 -6.20 1.01
C LEU A 160 5.38 -6.57 0.15
N SER A 161 5.22 -6.50 -1.17
CA SER A 161 6.32 -6.75 -2.11
C SER A 161 6.07 -6.04 -3.44
N ASN A 162 6.83 -6.36 -4.48
CA ASN A 162 6.60 -5.78 -5.81
C ASN A 162 5.39 -6.40 -6.55
N SER A 163 4.64 -7.29 -5.91
CA SER A 163 3.33 -7.78 -6.35
C SER A 163 2.18 -7.13 -5.56
N GLU A 164 0.93 -7.48 -5.89
CA GLU A 164 -0.24 -7.04 -5.12
C GLU A 164 -0.10 -7.47 -3.64
N PRO A 165 -0.26 -6.54 -2.68
CA PRO A 165 -0.14 -6.87 -1.28
C PRO A 165 -1.32 -7.74 -0.83
N PHE A 166 -1.07 -8.65 0.11
CA PHE A 166 -2.10 -9.55 0.60
C PHE A 166 -1.94 -9.85 2.09
N SER A 167 -3.00 -10.37 2.69
CA SER A 167 -3.02 -10.79 4.09
C SER A 167 -3.51 -12.23 4.22
N VAL A 168 -2.94 -12.95 5.18
CA VAL A 168 -3.29 -14.34 5.50
C VAL A 168 -3.43 -14.51 7.00
N SER A 169 -4.23 -15.49 7.42
CA SER A 169 -4.24 -15.97 8.80
C SER A 169 -2.97 -16.78 9.09
N ALA A 170 -2.21 -16.36 10.09
CA ALA A 170 -0.98 -17.00 10.55
C ALA A 170 -1.25 -18.45 11.00
N SER A 171 -2.34 -18.69 11.72
CA SER A 171 -2.74 -20.03 12.15
C SER A 171 -3.01 -21.00 10.98
N SER A 172 -3.22 -20.49 9.76
CA SER A 172 -3.37 -21.32 8.55
C SER A 172 -2.03 -21.80 7.96
N PHE A 173 -0.89 -21.28 8.42
CA PHE A 173 0.44 -21.58 7.88
C PHE A 173 1.42 -22.01 8.99
N PRO A 174 1.89 -23.27 9.00
CA PRO A 174 2.86 -23.73 10.00
C PRO A 174 4.13 -22.87 10.05
N GLY A 175 4.53 -22.45 11.25
CA GLY A 175 5.72 -21.63 11.49
C GLY A 175 5.54 -20.13 11.24
N MET A 176 4.34 -19.67 10.90
CA MET A 176 4.03 -18.25 10.78
C MET A 176 3.70 -17.64 12.16
N GLU A 177 4.20 -16.44 12.43
CA GLU A 177 3.86 -15.68 13.64
C GLU A 177 2.80 -14.63 13.32
N SER A 178 1.74 -14.55 14.13
CA SER A 178 0.66 -13.58 13.99
C SER A 178 1.12 -12.15 14.31
N ASN A 179 0.37 -11.17 13.79
CA ASN A 179 0.58 -9.74 14.05
C ASN A 179 1.89 -9.19 13.45
N TYR A 180 2.25 -9.68 12.26
CA TYR A 180 3.45 -9.30 11.53
C TYR A 180 3.16 -8.63 10.19
N VAL A 181 4.04 -7.70 9.82
CA VAL A 181 4.16 -7.17 8.45
C VAL A 181 5.48 -7.64 7.86
N TYR A 182 5.40 -8.36 6.74
CA TYR A 182 6.53 -8.82 5.94
C TYR A 182 6.72 -7.89 4.74
N ILE A 183 7.95 -7.44 4.55
CA ILE A 183 8.35 -6.58 3.43
C ILE A 183 9.41 -7.31 2.63
N PHE A 184 9.20 -7.40 1.33
CA PHE A 184 10.18 -7.94 0.41
C PHE A 184 10.31 -7.06 -0.81
N ASP A 185 11.41 -6.32 -0.86
CA ASP A 185 11.75 -5.36 -1.91
C ASP A 185 13.15 -5.69 -2.47
N PHE A 186 13.54 -4.99 -3.53
CA PHE A 186 14.78 -5.18 -4.26
C PHE A 186 16.04 -5.12 -3.38
N ASN A 187 16.06 -4.25 -2.37
CA ASN A 187 17.23 -4.05 -1.49
C ASN A 187 17.04 -4.60 -0.07
N GLU A 188 15.82 -5.01 0.28
CA GLU A 188 15.44 -5.27 1.66
C GLU A 188 14.48 -6.45 1.76
N ARG A 189 14.77 -7.35 2.69
CA ARG A 189 13.79 -8.25 3.26
C ARG A 189 13.65 -7.92 4.73
N ALA A 190 12.44 -7.58 5.16
CA ALA A 190 12.17 -7.20 6.53
C ALA A 190 10.89 -7.87 7.05
N TYR A 191 10.82 -8.05 8.36
CA TYR A 191 9.60 -8.45 9.03
C TYR A 191 9.50 -7.71 10.36
N PHE A 192 8.29 -7.26 10.69
CA PHE A 192 8.03 -6.42 11.84
C PHE A 192 6.82 -6.92 12.61
N HIS A 193 7.01 -7.24 13.89
CA HIS A 193 5.92 -7.41 14.83
C HIS A 193 5.34 -6.03 15.16
N LEU A 194 4.04 -5.83 14.97
CA LEU A 194 3.39 -4.51 15.09
C LEU A 194 3.55 -3.79 16.44
N PRO A 195 3.59 -4.48 17.59
CA PRO A 195 3.95 -3.88 18.88
C PRO A 195 5.37 -3.30 18.93
N GLY A 196 6.20 -3.59 17.91
CA GLY A 196 7.57 -3.08 17.76
C GLY A 196 8.61 -3.85 18.59
N SER A 197 8.23 -4.95 19.24
CA SER A 197 9.10 -5.70 20.15
C SER A 197 10.08 -6.64 19.43
N ARG A 198 9.77 -7.05 18.18
CA ARG A 198 10.58 -8.00 17.42
C ARG A 198 10.56 -7.63 15.94
N SER A 199 11.74 -7.48 15.36
CA SER A 199 11.93 -7.23 13.93
C SER A 199 13.25 -7.81 13.45
N GLY A 200 13.30 -8.13 12.16
CA GLY A 200 14.54 -8.53 11.49
C GLY A 200 14.60 -7.88 10.12
N ARG A 201 15.79 -7.43 9.75
CA ARG A 201 16.07 -6.80 8.45
C ARG A 201 17.30 -7.46 7.84
N HIS A 202 17.20 -7.78 6.56
CA HIS A 202 18.27 -8.33 5.77
C HIS A 202 18.40 -7.55 4.47
N PHE A 203 19.55 -6.92 4.28
CA PHE A 203 19.83 -6.10 3.11
C PHE A 203 20.65 -6.88 2.10
N SER A 204 20.07 -7.09 0.92
CA SER A 204 20.71 -7.74 -0.23
C SER A 204 20.00 -7.29 -1.49
N THR A 205 20.65 -7.42 -2.63
CA THR A 205 20.00 -7.28 -3.92
C THR A 205 19.20 -8.55 -4.22
N PHE A 206 17.90 -8.40 -4.45
CA PHE A 206 16.99 -9.50 -4.76
C PHE A 206 16.42 -9.32 -6.16
N SER A 207 16.65 -10.31 -7.04
CA SER A 207 16.20 -10.26 -8.44
C SER A 207 14.70 -10.48 -8.63
N ALA A 208 14.05 -11.14 -7.67
CA ALA A 208 12.62 -11.45 -7.71
C ALA A 208 11.97 -11.18 -6.34
N PRO A 209 11.81 -9.91 -5.94
CA PRO A 209 11.24 -9.51 -4.66
C PRO A 209 9.70 -9.57 -4.70
N TYR A 210 9.16 -10.77 -4.91
CA TYR A 210 7.72 -10.99 -5.03
C TYR A 210 7.25 -12.00 -3.99
N HIS A 211 6.19 -11.65 -3.27
CA HIS A 211 5.38 -12.60 -2.54
C HIS A 211 4.21 -13.04 -3.43
N ILE A 212 4.00 -14.35 -3.49
CA ILE A 212 2.86 -14.92 -4.23
C ILE A 212 1.80 -15.29 -3.19
N PRO A 213 0.57 -14.75 -3.30
CA PRO A 213 -0.49 -15.11 -2.37
C PRO A 213 -0.77 -16.62 -2.46
N PRO A 214 -1.19 -17.26 -1.34
CA PRO A 214 -1.55 -18.66 -1.34
C PRO A 214 -2.58 -18.97 -2.44
N GLN A 215 -2.30 -20.00 -3.23
CA GLN A 215 -3.21 -20.43 -4.29
C GLN A 215 -4.21 -21.43 -3.70
N ILE A 216 -5.50 -21.22 -3.97
CA ILE A 216 -6.52 -22.21 -3.65
C ILE A 216 -6.37 -23.37 -4.63
N ILE A 217 -5.68 -24.43 -4.20
CA ILE A 217 -5.58 -25.67 -4.97
C ILE A 217 -6.78 -26.53 -4.56
N ASN A 218 -7.86 -26.48 -5.36
CA ASN A 218 -8.94 -27.44 -5.24
C ASN A 218 -8.36 -28.83 -5.51
N LYS A 219 -8.33 -29.70 -4.49
CA LYS A 219 -8.01 -31.12 -4.66
C LYS A 219 -9.25 -31.89 -5.12
#